data_AF-A0A831QG99-F1
#
_entry.id   AF-A0A831QG99-F1
#
_cell.length_a   1.000
_cell.length_b   1.000
_cell.length_c   1.000
_cell.angle_alpha   90.00
_cell.angle_beta   90.00
_cell.angle_gamma   90.00
#
_symmetry.space_group_name_H-M   'P 1'
#
loop_
_entity.id
_entity.type
_entity.pdbx_description
1 polymer ?
#
loop_
_entity_poly.entity_id
_entity_poly.type
_entity_poly.pdbx_seq_one_letter_code
_entity_poly.pdbx_strand_id
1 'polypeptide(L)'
;FSKMEAFAGMLVEEMGFGRELMIGAKVDEQFGPIILFGMGGTEVEIYRDTVLRMAPLQEKDVSSMIKNLKAHQLLEGFRGSKPVNKEALTKALLAFSDLVMDVHESIESIDLNPVLCSPEKCVVADARIMLRKPD
;
A
#
# COMPACT_ATOMS: atom_id res chain seq x y z
N PHE A 1 6.13 10.11 -27.77
CA PHE A 1 5.20 10.28 -26.64
C PHE A 1 4.10 11.28 -26.95
N SER A 2 4.41 12.53 -27.32
CA SER A 2 3.40 13.57 -27.62
C SER A 2 2.43 13.32 -28.78
N LYS A 3 2.62 12.24 -29.56
CA LYS A 3 1.72 11.84 -30.65
C LYS A 3 0.77 10.70 -30.25
N MET A 4 0.81 10.23 -29.00
CA MET A 4 -0.09 9.21 -28.49
C MET A 4 -1.41 9.85 -28.06
N GLU A 5 -2.52 9.21 -28.42
CA GLU A 5 -3.85 9.58 -27.93
C GLU A 5 -3.88 9.45 -26.39
N ALA A 6 -4.51 10.40 -25.69
CA ALA A 6 -4.55 10.51 -24.23
C ALA A 6 -3.22 10.79 -23.50
N PHE A 7 -2.14 11.16 -24.19
CA PHE A 7 -0.91 11.61 -23.53
C PHE A 7 -1.09 12.97 -22.84
N ALA A 8 -1.12 12.98 -21.50
CA ALA A 8 -1.22 14.21 -20.72
C ALA A 8 0.13 14.91 -20.48
N GLY A 9 1.22 14.15 -20.41
CA GLY A 9 2.55 14.68 -20.10
C GLY A 9 3.52 13.62 -19.60
N MET A 10 4.69 14.07 -19.14
CA MET A 10 5.68 13.23 -18.45
C MET A 10 5.81 13.69 -17.01
N LEU A 11 5.63 12.77 -16.08
CA LEU A 11 5.97 12.96 -14.68
C LEU A 11 7.45 12.57 -14.48
N VAL A 12 8.22 13.44 -13.85
CA VAL A 12 9.64 13.21 -13.54
C VAL A 12 9.79 13.20 -12.03
N GLU A 13 10.28 12.08 -11.48
CA GLU A 13 10.30 11.83 -10.04
C GLU A 13 11.69 11.38 -9.57
N GLU A 14 11.91 11.44 -8.27
CA GLU A 14 13.08 10.85 -7.62
C GLU A 14 13.06 9.31 -7.77
N MET A 15 14.22 8.72 -8.02
CA MET A 15 14.37 7.26 -7.94
C MET A 15 14.31 6.80 -6.48
N GLY A 16 13.21 6.13 -6.11
CA GLY A 16 13.05 5.52 -4.79
C GLY A 16 13.73 4.16 -4.67
N PHE A 17 14.08 3.78 -3.44
CA PHE A 17 14.62 2.47 -3.10
C PHE A 17 14.06 1.98 -1.77
N GLY A 18 13.94 0.68 -1.61
CA GLY A 18 13.48 0.06 -0.36
C GLY A 18 12.92 -1.33 -0.59
N ARG A 19 12.41 -1.94 0.48
CA ARG A 19 11.56 -3.11 0.39
C ARG A 19 10.26 -2.72 -0.30
N GLU A 20 9.90 -3.46 -1.34
CA GLU A 20 8.60 -3.32 -1.99
C GLU A 20 7.49 -3.94 -1.14
N LEU A 21 6.45 -3.14 -0.89
CA LEU A 21 5.21 -3.48 -0.21
C LEU A 21 4.04 -3.05 -1.08
N MET A 22 2.85 -3.55 -0.79
CA MET A 22 1.61 -3.09 -1.38
C MET A 22 0.61 -2.71 -0.30
N ILE A 23 -0.11 -1.63 -0.52
CA ILE A 23 -1.22 -1.18 0.32
C ILE A 23 -2.40 -0.92 -0.61
N GLY A 24 -3.53 -1.54 -0.35
CA GLY A 24 -4.71 -1.38 -1.20
C GLY A 24 -5.96 -1.17 -0.36
N ALA A 25 -7.01 -0.63 -0.98
CA ALA A 25 -8.33 -0.55 -0.41
C ALA A 25 -9.39 -0.91 -1.45
N LYS A 26 -10.46 -1.55 -0.99
CA LYS A 26 -11.68 -1.77 -1.76
C LYS A 26 -12.88 -1.46 -0.88
N VAL A 27 -13.91 -0.86 -1.46
CA VAL A 27 -15.19 -0.66 -0.77
C VAL A 27 -16.05 -1.88 -1.07
N ASP A 28 -16.18 -2.76 -0.07
CA ASP A 28 -17.02 -3.94 -0.13
C ASP A 28 -18.48 -3.59 0.18
N GLU A 29 -19.43 -4.25 -0.48
CA GLU A 29 -20.86 -3.96 -0.33
C GLU A 29 -21.42 -4.34 1.04
N GLN A 30 -20.84 -5.35 1.70
CA GLN A 30 -21.31 -5.85 2.99
C GLN A 30 -20.50 -5.29 4.15
N PHE A 31 -19.18 -5.18 3.98
CA PHE A 31 -18.25 -4.82 5.05
C PHE A 31 -17.78 -3.37 5.00
N GLY A 32 -18.11 -2.63 3.93
CA GLY A 32 -17.61 -1.28 3.73
C GLY A 32 -16.12 -1.28 3.34
N PRO A 33 -15.34 -0.24 3.70
CA PRO A 33 -13.96 -0.13 3.27
C PRO A 33 -13.05 -1.18 3.93
N ILE A 34 -12.39 -1.99 3.10
CA ILE A 34 -11.42 -2.99 3.50
C ILE A 34 -10.03 -2.58 3.00
N ILE A 35 -9.05 -2.60 3.89
CA ILE A 35 -7.64 -2.34 3.59
C ILE A 35 -6.87 -3.65 3.50
N LEU A 36 -6.08 -3.75 2.44
CA LEU A 36 -5.09 -4.79 2.18
C LEU A 36 -3.70 -4.25 2.46
N PHE A 37 -2.90 -5.05 3.15
CA PHE A 37 -1.46 -4.83 3.28
C PHE A 37 -0.73 -6.11 2.89
N GLY A 38 0.36 -5.99 2.13
CA GLY A 38 1.10 -7.13 1.64
C GLY A 38 2.53 -6.84 1.30
N MET A 39 3.28 -7.92 1.13
CA MET A 39 4.62 -7.89 0.54
C MET A 39 4.51 -7.65 -0.97
N GLY A 40 5.31 -6.73 -1.51
CA GLY A 40 5.38 -6.42 -2.95
C GLY A 40 6.53 -7.14 -3.66
N GLY A 41 6.68 -6.87 -4.94
CA GLY A 41 7.71 -7.44 -5.81
C GLY A 41 7.31 -8.75 -6.49
N THR A 42 7.98 -9.04 -7.61
CA THR A 42 7.63 -10.13 -8.54
C THR A 42 7.70 -11.52 -7.92
N GLU A 43 8.56 -11.74 -6.92
CA GLU A 43 8.67 -13.04 -6.25
C GLU A 43 7.50 -13.31 -5.29
N VAL A 44 6.77 -12.28 -4.84
CA VAL A 44 5.75 -12.40 -3.79
C VAL A 44 4.32 -12.44 -4.32
N GLU A 45 4.08 -11.97 -5.54
CA GLU A 45 2.78 -12.12 -6.24
C GLU A 45 2.35 -13.60 -6.35
N ILE A 46 3.31 -14.52 -6.43
CA ILE A 46 3.08 -15.97 -6.46
C ILE A 46 2.52 -16.49 -5.13
N TYR A 47 2.97 -15.93 -4.00
CA TYR A 47 2.62 -16.42 -2.67
C TYR A 47 1.44 -15.70 -2.00
N ARG A 48 0.99 -14.58 -2.60
CA ARG A 48 -0.12 -13.74 -2.11
C ARG A 48 -0.02 -13.45 -0.61
N ASP A 49 1.18 -13.08 -0.15
CA ASP A 49 1.43 -12.79 1.27
C ASP A 49 0.82 -11.43 1.64
N THR A 50 -0.46 -11.48 2.01
CA THR A 50 -1.34 -10.32 2.22
C THR A 50 -2.22 -10.55 3.43
N VAL A 51 -2.63 -9.46 4.05
CA VAL A 51 -3.54 -9.43 5.20
C VAL A 51 -4.59 -8.34 4.98
N LEU A 52 -5.81 -8.60 5.45
CA LEU A 52 -6.94 -7.69 5.34
C LEU A 52 -7.40 -7.18 6.71
N ARG A 53 -7.84 -5.93 6.76
CA ARG A 53 -8.53 -5.33 7.91
C ARG A 53 -9.63 -4.38 7.41
N MET A 54 -10.72 -4.27 8.16
CA MET A 54 -11.70 -3.22 7.91
C MET A 54 -11.12 -1.87 8.35
N ALA A 55 -11.42 -0.81 7.61
CA ALA A 55 -11.13 0.55 8.04
C ALA A 55 -12.22 1.04 9.02
N PRO A 56 -11.92 2.00 9.91
CA PRO A 56 -10.61 2.62 10.13
C PRO A 56 -9.64 1.71 10.92
N LEU A 57 -8.35 1.79 10.59
CA LEU A 57 -7.29 1.09 11.31
C LEU A 57 -6.90 1.82 12.60
N GLN A 58 -6.46 1.06 13.60
CA GLN A 58 -5.72 1.55 14.75
C GLN A 58 -4.28 1.02 14.72
N GLU A 59 -3.37 1.62 15.50
CA GLU A 59 -1.97 1.17 15.57
C GLU A 59 -1.83 -0.32 15.88
N LYS A 60 -2.69 -0.87 16.74
CA LYS A 60 -2.73 -2.30 17.07
C LYS A 60 -3.06 -3.17 15.85
N ASP A 61 -3.91 -2.68 14.95
CA ASP A 61 -4.29 -3.39 13.73
C ASP A 61 -3.12 -3.43 12.77
N VAL A 62 -2.40 -2.31 12.61
CA VAL A 62 -1.18 -2.25 11.79
C VAL A 62 -0.09 -3.19 12.34
N SER A 63 0.15 -3.15 13.64
CA SER A 63 1.10 -4.07 14.31
C SER A 63 0.72 -5.54 14.08
N SER A 64 -0.59 -5.84 14.16
CA SER A 64 -1.12 -7.17 13.86
C SER A 64 -0.97 -7.54 12.38
N MET A 65 -1.25 -6.63 11.46
CA MET A 65 -1.13 -6.84 10.02
C MET A 65 0.31 -7.20 9.65
N ILE A 66 1.29 -6.41 10.12
CA ILE A 66 2.72 -6.66 9.87
C ILE A 66 3.11 -8.06 10.35
N LYS A 67 2.74 -8.43 11.58
CA LYS A 67 3.10 -9.74 12.15
C LYS A 67 2.45 -10.93 11.45
N ASN A 68 1.29 -10.72 10.82
CA ASN A 68 0.54 -11.77 10.15
C ASN A 68 1.00 -12.02 8.70
N LEU A 69 1.94 -11.23 8.17
CA LEU A 69 2.63 -11.57 6.93
C LEU A 69 3.54 -12.78 7.17
N LYS A 70 3.50 -13.76 6.26
CA LYS A 70 4.39 -14.92 6.28
C LYS A 70 5.86 -14.50 6.22
N ALA A 71 6.17 -13.47 5.44
CA ALA A 71 7.50 -12.93 5.25
C ALA A 71 7.80 -11.69 6.12
N HIS A 72 7.06 -11.46 7.22
CA HIS A 72 7.26 -10.29 8.09
C HIS A 72 8.72 -10.12 8.58
N GLN A 73 9.47 -11.22 8.73
CA GLN A 73 10.89 -11.17 9.10
C GLN A 73 11.74 -10.36 8.11
N LEU A 74 11.35 -10.27 6.83
CA LEU A 74 12.03 -9.43 5.84
C LEU A 74 11.86 -7.93 6.11
N LEU A 75 10.88 -7.55 6.92
CA LEU A 75 10.65 -6.19 7.41
C LEU A 75 11.48 -5.90 8.67
N GLU A 76 11.90 -6.95 9.38
CA GLU A 76 12.72 -6.84 10.61
C GLU A 76 14.23 -6.91 10.33
N GLY A 77 14.61 -7.15 9.08
CA GLY A 77 15.98 -7.34 8.65
C GLY A 77 16.33 -8.83 8.51
N PHE A 78 16.96 -9.20 7.40
CA PHE A 78 17.34 -10.58 7.11
C PHE A 78 18.72 -10.63 6.45
N ARG A 79 19.59 -11.55 6.89
CA ARG A 79 20.95 -11.78 6.35
C ARG A 79 21.74 -10.48 6.12
N GLY A 80 21.77 -9.60 7.12
CA GLY A 80 22.53 -8.35 7.07
C GLY A 80 21.78 -7.15 6.48
N SER A 81 20.55 -7.33 5.99
CA SER A 81 19.70 -6.19 5.64
C SER A 81 19.20 -5.48 6.90
N LYS A 82 19.12 -4.15 6.85
CA LYS A 82 18.49 -3.36 7.91
C LYS A 82 16.96 -3.58 7.91
N PRO A 83 16.29 -3.46 9.08
CA PRO A 83 14.83 -3.42 9.15
C PRO A 83 14.28 -2.21 8.39
N VAL A 84 13.02 -2.32 7.96
CA VAL A 84 12.27 -1.15 7.47
C VAL A 84 11.90 -0.24 8.65
N ASN A 85 11.67 1.03 8.38
CA ASN A 85 11.14 1.97 9.37
C ASN A 85 9.68 1.62 9.71
N LYS A 86 9.49 0.82 10.78
CA LYS A 86 8.16 0.38 11.24
C LYS A 86 7.26 1.55 11.64
N GLU A 87 7.82 2.63 12.17
CA GLU A 87 7.03 3.80 12.56
C GLU A 87 6.50 4.54 11.32
N ALA A 88 7.35 4.74 10.30
CA ALA A 88 6.94 5.33 9.03
C ALA A 88 5.89 4.47 8.31
N LEU A 89 6.05 3.15 8.31
CA LEU A 89 5.07 2.22 7.74
C LEU A 89 3.73 2.29 8.49
N THR A 90 3.75 2.33 9.82
CA THR A 90 2.52 2.49 10.63
C THR A 90 1.82 3.79 10.31
N LYS A 91 2.55 4.91 10.28
CA LYS A 91 2.00 6.22 9.89
C LYS A 91 1.39 6.19 8.50
N ALA A 92 2.04 5.56 7.53
CA ALA A 92 1.52 5.44 6.16
C ALA A 92 0.20 4.63 6.10
N LEU A 93 0.12 3.50 6.80
CA LEU A 93 -1.09 2.68 6.84
C LEU A 93 -2.27 3.38 7.54
N LEU A 94 -2.01 4.10 8.63
CA LEU A 94 -3.05 4.88 9.31
C LEU A 94 -3.52 6.05 8.44
N ALA A 95 -2.60 6.81 7.86
CA ALA A 95 -2.96 7.91 6.95
C ALA A 95 -3.73 7.41 5.71
N PHE A 96 -3.34 6.25 5.17
CA PHE A 96 -4.08 5.60 4.09
C PHE A 96 -5.48 5.19 4.55
N SER A 97 -5.61 4.65 5.77
CA SER A 97 -6.91 4.31 6.33
C SER A 97 -7.81 5.53 6.47
N ASP A 98 -7.29 6.66 6.95
CA ASP A 98 -8.04 7.90 7.08
C ASP A 98 -8.47 8.42 5.70
N LEU A 99 -7.55 8.43 4.73
CA LEU A 99 -7.86 8.79 3.34
C LEU A 99 -9.00 7.94 2.78
N VAL A 100 -8.94 6.62 2.96
CA VAL A 100 -9.98 5.71 2.49
C VAL A 100 -11.32 6.04 3.13
N MET A 101 -11.36 6.30 4.45
CA MET A 101 -12.59 6.71 5.13
C MET A 101 -13.15 8.02 4.56
N ASP A 102 -12.29 8.98 4.24
CA ASP A 102 -12.71 10.28 3.68
C ASP A 102 -13.30 10.15 2.26
N VAL A 103 -12.84 9.19 1.46
CA VAL A 103 -13.19 9.12 0.03
C VAL A 103 -14.01 7.89 -0.38
N HIS A 104 -14.32 6.96 0.53
CA HIS A 104 -14.92 5.65 0.20
C HIS A 104 -16.25 5.72 -0.56
N GLU A 105 -17.02 6.81 -0.43
CA GLU A 105 -18.27 6.97 -1.18
C GLU A 105 -18.03 7.18 -2.69
N SER A 106 -16.86 7.72 -3.06
CA SER A 106 -16.50 8.11 -4.44
C SER A 106 -15.58 7.13 -5.15
N ILE A 107 -14.98 6.18 -4.44
CA ILE A 107 -14.01 5.23 -4.99
C ILE A 107 -14.58 3.80 -5.04
N GLU A 108 -14.11 3.03 -6.01
CA GLU A 108 -14.24 1.56 -6.01
C GLU A 108 -13.04 0.93 -5.30
N SER A 109 -11.83 1.40 -5.63
CA SER A 109 -10.58 0.89 -5.06
C SER A 109 -9.42 1.88 -5.15
N ILE A 110 -8.44 1.71 -4.28
CA ILE A 110 -7.12 2.34 -4.35
C ILE A 110 -6.06 1.24 -4.28
N ASP A 111 -5.03 1.34 -5.10
CA ASP A 111 -3.89 0.43 -5.13
C ASP A 111 -2.59 1.26 -5.08
N LEU A 112 -1.84 1.11 -4.00
CA LEU A 112 -0.52 1.70 -3.80
C LEU A 112 0.51 0.59 -3.97
N ASN A 113 1.09 0.50 -5.17
CA ASN A 113 2.01 -0.58 -5.53
C ASN A 113 3.04 -0.12 -6.58
N PRO A 114 4.33 0.04 -6.24
CA PRO A 114 4.92 -0.32 -4.95
C PRO A 114 4.87 0.82 -3.92
N VAL A 115 4.80 0.43 -2.64
CA VAL A 115 5.24 1.24 -1.51
C VAL A 115 6.66 0.80 -1.14
N LEU A 116 7.62 1.71 -1.29
CA LEU A 116 9.04 1.49 -1.03
C LEU A 116 9.38 1.87 0.40
N CYS A 117 9.73 0.88 1.23
CA CYS A 117 10.09 1.10 2.63
C CYS A 117 11.58 0.80 2.89
N SER A 118 12.28 1.82 3.36
CA SER A 118 13.69 1.80 3.77
C SER A 118 13.80 1.92 5.30
N PRO A 119 15.00 1.79 5.88
CA PRO A 119 15.22 2.09 7.30
C PRO A 119 14.89 3.55 7.68
N GLU A 120 14.83 4.46 6.71
CA GLU A 120 14.62 5.89 6.94
C GLU A 120 13.17 6.32 6.65
N LYS A 121 12.62 5.94 5.48
CA LYS A 121 11.31 6.41 4.99
C LYS A 121 10.50 5.29 4.30
N CYS A 122 9.19 5.48 4.26
CA CYS A 122 8.28 4.75 3.37
C CYS A 122 7.69 5.72 2.35
N VAL A 123 7.74 5.38 1.07
CA VAL A 123 7.30 6.22 -0.05
C VAL A 123 6.38 5.42 -0.96
N VAL A 124 5.22 5.97 -1.29
CA VAL A 124 4.37 5.42 -2.36
C VAL A 124 4.99 5.82 -3.68
N ALA A 125 5.45 4.85 -4.47
CA ALA A 125 6.10 5.10 -5.75
C ALA A 125 5.12 5.05 -6.94
N ASP A 126 4.02 4.32 -6.80
CA ASP A 126 2.92 4.33 -7.77
C ASP A 126 1.59 4.17 -7.04
N ALA A 127 0.56 4.80 -7.61
CA ALA A 127 -0.78 4.85 -7.05
C ALA A 127 -1.83 4.84 -8.17
N ARG A 128 -2.77 3.90 -8.07
CA ARG A 128 -3.95 3.84 -8.94
C ARG A 128 -5.21 3.98 -8.10
N ILE A 129 -6.07 4.92 -8.49
CA ILE A 129 -7.38 5.15 -7.86
C ILE A 129 -8.45 4.88 -8.91
N MET A 130 -9.36 3.96 -8.60
CA MET A 130 -10.53 3.68 -9.41
C MET A 130 -11.73 4.38 -8.78
N LEU A 131 -12.31 5.34 -9.50
CA LEU A 131 -13.54 6.01 -9.07
C LEU A 131 -14.73 5.08 -9.27
N ARG A 132 -15.71 5.19 -8.38
CA ARG A 132 -17.01 4.54 -8.57
C ARG A 132 -17.67 5.12 -9.83
N LYS A 133 -18.26 4.26 -10.65
CA LYS A 133 -19.08 4.74 -11.78
C LYS A 133 -20.33 5.43 -11.22
N PRO A 134 -20.72 6.61 -11.76
CA PRO A 134 -22.05 7.14 -11.49
C PRO A 134 -23.10 6.11 -11.90
N ASP A 135 -24.17 6.00 -11.12
CA ASP A 135 -25.39 5.28 -11.52
C ASP A 135 -26.04 5.91 -12.76
#